data_AF-A0A7C1UR50-F1
#
_entry.id   AF-A0A7C1UR50-F1
#
_cell.length_a   1.000
_cell.length_b   1.000
_cell.length_c   1.000
_cell.angle_alpha   90.00
_cell.angle_beta   90.00
_cell.angle_gamma   90.00
#
_symmetry.space_group_name_H-M   'P 1'
#
loop_
_entity.id
_entity.type
_entity.pdbx_description
1 polymer ?
#
loop_
_entity_poly.entity_id
_entity_poly.type
_entity_poly.pdbx_seq_one_letter_code
_entity_poly.pdbx_strand_id
1 'polypeptide(L)' 'MTCRDNDSILNEILEPVTEHGLDGMAEAIRLLVNLAMEIERDKYLGVLPYERSERR' A
#
# COMPACT_ATOMS: atom_id res chain seq x y z
N MET A 1 11.78 12.28 6.49
CA MET A 1 12.27 10.91 6.27
C MET A 1 11.23 10.22 5.39
N THR A 2 11.24 10.45 4.07
CA THR A 2 10.04 10.25 3.22
C THR A 2 10.24 9.32 2.02
N CYS A 3 11.44 8.77 1.83
CA CYS A 3 11.73 7.85 0.72
C CYS A 3 11.99 6.41 1.16
N ARG A 4 12.13 6.14 2.47
CA ARG A 4 12.48 4.80 2.98
C ARG A 4 11.28 3.86 3.12
N ASP A 5 10.08 4.37 3.34
CA ASP A 5 8.89 3.52 3.55
C ASP A 5 8.34 2.93 2.25
N ASN A 6 8.38 3.68 1.14
CA ASN A 6 7.84 3.19 -0.14
C ASN A 6 8.62 2.00 -0.69
N ASP A 7 9.94 1.98 -0.53
CA ASP A 7 10.77 0.84 -0.95
C ASP A 7 10.49 -0.40 -0.09
N SER A 8 10.17 -0.24 1.20
CA SER A 8 9.77 -1.35 2.09
C SER A 8 8.47 -1.99 1.60
N ILE A 9 7.45 -1.16 1.34
CA ILE A 9 6.12 -1.65 0.95
C ILE A 9 6.16 -2.35 -0.41
N LEU A 10 6.94 -1.83 -1.37
CA LEU A 10 7.10 -2.50 -2.66
C LEU A 10 7.81 -3.84 -2.54
N ASN A 11 8.77 -3.97 -1.61
CA ASN A 11 9.40 -5.26 -1.32
C ASN A 11 8.39 -6.25 -0.71
N GLU A 12 7.56 -5.80 0.24
CA GLU A 12 6.49 -6.63 0.83
C GLU A 12 5.47 -7.09 -0.22
N ILE A 13 5.16 -6.26 -1.21
CA ILE A 13 4.28 -6.63 -2.32
C ILE A 13 4.92 -7.69 -3.23
N LEU A 14 6.23 -7.62 -3.46
CA LEU A 14 6.94 -8.51 -4.37
C LEU A 14 7.41 -9.81 -3.72
N GLU A 15 7.57 -9.83 -2.39
CA GLU A 15 8.02 -10.98 -1.61
C GLU A 15 7.20 -12.27 -1.94
N PRO A 16 5.86 -12.26 -1.98
CA PRO A 16 5.07 -13.43 -2.37
C PRO A 16 5.41 -13.97 -3.75
N VAL A 17 5.72 -13.09 -4.71
CA VAL A 17 6.09 -13.49 -6.08
C VAL A 17 7.49 -14.11 -6.09
N THR A 18 8.42 -13.58 -5.29
CA THR A 18 9.77 -14.12 -5.21
C THR A 18 9.84 -15.45 -4.46
N GLU A 19 8.97 -15.66 -3.46
CA GLU A 19 8.96 -16.89 -2.65
C GLU A 19 8.11 -18.01 -3.26
N HIS A 20 7.00 -17.67 -3.93
CA HIS A 20 6.01 -18.63 -4.40
C HIS A 20 5.77 -18.56 -5.92
N GLY A 21 6.49 -17.69 -6.64
CA GLY A 21 6.31 -17.53 -8.08
C GLY A 21 4.91 -17.04 -8.43
N LEU A 22 4.30 -17.66 -9.44
CA LEU A 22 2.96 -17.28 -9.89
C LEU A 22 1.86 -17.55 -8.86
N ASP A 23 2.05 -18.50 -7.94
CA ASP A 23 1.08 -18.79 -6.88
C ASP A 23 0.97 -17.63 -5.88
N GLY A 24 2.05 -16.85 -5.70
CA GLY A 24 2.07 -15.63 -4.88
C GLY A 24 1.51 -14.39 -5.57
N MET A 25 1.23 -14.46 -6.88
CA MET A 25 0.80 -13.29 -7.67
C MET A 25 -0.55 -12.73 -7.21
N ALA A 26 -1.48 -13.60 -6.81
CA ALA A 26 -2.78 -13.18 -6.30
C ALA A 26 -2.63 -12.34 -5.01
N GLU A 27 -1.68 -12.69 -4.15
CA GLU A 27 -1.43 -11.99 -2.90
C GLU A 27 -0.70 -10.66 -3.16
N ALA A 28 0.29 -10.65 -4.03
CA ALA A 28 0.96 -9.42 -4.48
C ALA A 28 -0.04 -8.40 -5.06
N ILE A 29 -0.98 -8.86 -5.91
CA ILE A 29 -2.02 -7.99 -6.47
C ILE A 29 -2.94 -7.44 -5.38
N ARG A 30 -3.32 -8.26 -4.39
CA ARG A 30 -4.14 -7.79 -3.25
C ARG A 30 -3.45 -6.69 -2.46
N LEU A 31 -2.18 -6.89 -2.12
CA LEU A 31 -1.37 -5.90 -1.39
C LEU A 31 -1.25 -4.60 -2.19
N LEU A 32 -0.99 -4.69 -3.50
CA LEU A 32 -0.91 -3.54 -4.38
C LEU A 32 -2.23 -2.75 -4.45
N VAL A 33 -3.37 -3.45 -4.54
CA VAL A 33 -4.69 -2.81 -4.57
C VAL A 33 -5.01 -2.14 -3.24
N ASN A 34 -4.67 -2.77 -2.11
CA ASN A 34 -4.83 -2.16 -0.79
C ASN A 34 -4.01 -0.87 -0.66
N LEU A 35 -2.74 -0.89 -1.07
CA LEU A 35 -1.90 0.30 -1.09
C LEU A 35 -2.50 1.41 -1.97
N ALA A 36 -3.03 1.06 -3.15
CA ALA A 36 -3.66 2.03 -4.04
C ALA A 36 -4.90 2.67 -3.39
N MET A 37 -5.72 1.88 -2.69
CA MET A 37 -6.89 2.38 -1.96
C MET A 37 -6.51 3.31 -0.80
N GLU A 38 -5.43 3.01 -0.07
CA GLU A 38 -4.93 3.92 0.99
C GLU A 38 -4.49 5.26 0.40
N ILE A 39 -3.70 5.23 -0.69
CA ILE A 39 -3.27 6.43 -1.40
C ILE A 39 -4.47 7.23 -1.93
N GLU A 40 -5.46 6.56 -2.51
CA GLU A 40 -6.67 7.22 -3.03
C GLU A 40 -7.51 7.84 -1.90
N ARG A 41 -7.66 7.12 -0.78
CA ARG A 41 -8.37 7.61 0.42
C ARG A 41 -7.69 8.85 0.99
N ASP A 42 -6.38 8.84 1.13
CA ASP A 42 -5.63 9.97 1.67
C ASP A 42 -5.73 11.19 0.75
N LYS A 43 -5.66 10.97 -0.58
CA LYS A 43 -5.91 12.04 -1.57
C LYS A 43 -7.34 12.59 -1.49
N TYR A 44 -8.34 11.71 -1.34
CA TYR A 44 -9.75 12.09 -1.30
C TYR A 44 -10.12 12.84 -0.02
N LEU A 45 -9.60 12.39 1.12
CA LEU A 45 -9.84 13.03 2.41
C LEU A 45 -8.96 14.27 2.60
N GLY A 46 -7.83 14.36 1.91
CA GLY A 46 -6.85 15.46 2.05
C GLY A 46 -6.13 15.43 3.40
N VAL A 47 -6.06 14.25 4.03
CA VAL A 47 -5.68 14.06 5.43
C VAL A 47 -4.78 12.83 5.51
N LEU A 48 -3.72 12.88 6.31
CA LEU A 48 -2.78 11.77 6.46
C LEU A 48 -3.40 10.55 7.16
N PRO A 49 -2.76 9.36 7.09
CA PRO A 49 -3.16 8.21 7.87
C PRO A 49 -3.30 8.59 9.35
N TYR A 50 -4.43 8.24 9.96
CA TYR A 50 -4.77 8.50 11.37
C TYR A 50 -4.97 9.97 11.76
N GLU A 51 -4.90 10.93 10.83
CA GLU A 51 -5.37 12.30 11.09
C GLU A 51 -6.91 12.36 11.01
N ARG A 52 -7.52 13.19 11.85
CA ARG A 52 -8.96 13.44 11.79
C ARG A 52 -9.25 14.51 10.75
N SER A 53 -10.11 14.19 9.78
CA SER A 53 -10.69 15.20 8.90
C SER A 53 -11.66 16.07 9.68
N GLU A 54 -11.63 17.39 9.51
CA GLU A 54 -12.61 18.33 10.12
C GLU A 54 -14.05 18.09 9.63
N ARG A 55 -14.25 17.23 8.63
CA ARG A 55 -15.56 16.85 8.08
C ARG A 55 -16.35 15.84 8.94
N ARG A 56 -16.02 15.70 10.23
CA ARG A 56 -16.77 14.87 11.19
C ARG A 56 -16.96 15.57 12.51
#